data_AF-A0A8T4LJK4-F1
#
_entry.id   AF-A0A8T4LJK4-F1
#
_cell.length_a   1.000
_cell.length_b   1.000
_cell.length_c   1.000
_cell.angle_alpha   90.00
_cell.angle_beta   90.00
_cell.angle_gamma   90.00
#
_symmetry.space_group_name_H-M   'P 1'
#
loop_
_entity.id
_entity.type
_entity.pdbx_description
1 polymer ?
#
loop_
_entity_poly.entity_id
_entity_poly.type
_entity_poly.pdbx_seq_one_letter_code
_entity_poly.pdbx_strand_id
1 'polypeptide(L)'
;MVYKNNIILCTSILLLFLLSGCSLLINKENTLVSDPIYDKTPLIEKDLLVNPSVTEVYIDAPKNKSTKEDTLIPVHPEIWSQYSPYGKGWEFKVNCFGNYSLLEECFLWRVDEVLVVTPNGSRYFLNKDFNLNNYSGEITRRWVLYGPANDSLPESGTYVFEYTKNKTIIYRQNVSYIQSSISYPTMVQWEQRQKNLYVRWNAPQVVDKTMWYKVIVWNEFGTPSLFISKVFSWNATDALLEAVPFTQGGNYSLNVALFFPNGYAHSEYVMVRWK
;
A
#
# COMPACT_ATOMS: atom_id res chain seq x y z
N MET A 1 71.29 -15.17 -7.63
CA MET A 1 70.18 -15.74 -6.85
C MET A 1 69.20 -16.36 -7.84
N VAL A 2 69.41 -17.59 -8.32
CA VAL A 2 69.01 -18.88 -7.69
C VAL A 2 67.50 -18.90 -7.43
N TYR A 3 66.68 -19.27 -8.43
CA TYR A 3 66.14 -20.62 -8.74
C TYR A 3 64.92 -21.01 -7.87
N LYS A 4 63.73 -21.19 -8.46
CA LYS A 4 63.18 -22.52 -8.85
C LYS A 4 61.68 -22.47 -9.22
N ASN A 5 61.38 -23.09 -10.36
CA ASN A 5 60.11 -23.69 -10.74
C ASN A 5 59.59 -24.67 -9.67
N ASN A 6 58.27 -24.89 -9.64
CA ASN A 6 57.71 -26.25 -9.56
C ASN A 6 56.31 -26.30 -10.19
N ILE A 7 56.25 -26.97 -11.33
CA ILE A 7 55.08 -27.66 -11.89
C ILE A 7 55.02 -29.02 -11.19
N ILE A 8 53.85 -29.46 -10.73
CA ILE A 8 53.55 -30.88 -10.53
C ILE A 8 52.21 -31.20 -11.20
N LEU A 9 52.29 -31.99 -12.27
CA LEU A 9 51.23 -32.78 -12.88
C LEU A 9 51.50 -34.25 -12.49
N CYS A 10 50.49 -35.01 -12.09
CA CYS A 10 50.43 -36.47 -12.11
C CYS A 10 48.94 -36.88 -12.21
N THR A 11 48.39 -37.25 -13.37
CA THR A 11 48.26 -38.62 -13.94
C THR A 11 47.76 -39.67 -12.93
N SER A 12 46.47 -40.02 -12.94
CA SER A 12 45.80 -41.10 -13.71
C SER A 12 45.99 -42.52 -13.13
N ILE A 13 44.90 -43.13 -12.63
CA ILE A 13 44.68 -44.59 -12.67
C ILE A 13 43.23 -44.89 -13.06
N LEU A 14 43.13 -45.83 -13.99
CA LEU A 14 42.01 -46.38 -14.75
C LEU A 14 41.49 -47.64 -14.05
N LEU A 15 40.18 -47.93 -14.04
CA LEU A 15 39.67 -49.29 -14.30
C LEU A 15 38.19 -49.33 -14.70
N LEU A 16 37.96 -50.04 -15.81
CA LEU A 16 36.70 -50.40 -16.48
C LEU A 16 35.82 -51.37 -15.66
N PHE A 17 34.50 -51.34 -15.89
CA PHE A 17 33.76 -52.54 -16.33
C PHE A 17 32.59 -52.15 -17.26
N LEU A 18 32.45 -52.93 -18.34
CA LEU A 18 31.50 -52.81 -19.44
C LEU A 18 30.31 -53.76 -19.25
N LEU A 19 29.15 -53.30 -19.73
CA LEU A 19 28.04 -54.02 -20.39
C LEU A 19 27.17 -55.03 -19.61
N SER A 20 25.89 -54.69 -19.45
CA SER A 20 24.83 -55.43 -20.15
C SER A 20 23.61 -54.52 -20.34
N GLY A 21 23.07 -54.50 -21.56
CA GLY A 21 21.90 -53.72 -21.92
C GLY A 21 20.61 -54.38 -21.45
N CYS A 22 19.65 -53.56 -21.04
CA CYS A 22 18.24 -53.87 -21.18
C CYS A 22 17.55 -52.61 -21.68
N SER A 23 17.02 -52.69 -22.90
CA SER A 23 16.18 -51.67 -23.51
C SER A 23 14.82 -51.65 -22.80
N LEU A 24 14.40 -50.50 -22.29
CA LEU A 24 12.98 -50.19 -22.13
C LEU A 24 12.78 -48.69 -22.37
N LEU A 25 12.19 -48.39 -23.52
CA LEU A 25 11.52 -47.14 -23.82
C LEU A 25 10.44 -46.88 -22.77
N ILE A 26 10.56 -45.80 -21.99
CA ILE A 26 9.40 -45.12 -21.39
C ILE A 26 9.60 -43.60 -21.53
N ASN A 27 8.52 -42.96 -21.95
CA ASN A 27 8.42 -41.61 -22.45
C ASN A 27 8.98 -40.51 -21.54
N LYS A 28 9.51 -39.51 -22.21
CA LYS A 28 9.91 -38.20 -21.69
C LYS A 28 8.66 -37.40 -21.35
N GLU A 29 8.20 -37.45 -20.11
CA GLU A 29 7.32 -36.41 -19.58
C GLU A 29 8.17 -35.32 -18.93
N ASN A 30 8.34 -34.23 -19.68
CA ASN A 30 8.67 -32.93 -19.11
C ASN A 30 7.55 -32.56 -18.13
N THR A 31 7.74 -32.80 -16.84
CA THR A 31 6.98 -32.08 -15.81
C THR A 31 7.50 -30.65 -15.77
N LEU A 32 6.95 -29.81 -16.64
CA LEU A 32 6.87 -28.38 -16.41
C LEU A 32 6.13 -28.20 -15.08
N VAL A 33 6.87 -27.90 -14.02
CA VAL A 33 6.29 -27.28 -12.84
C VAL A 33 5.78 -25.92 -13.33
N SER A 34 4.48 -25.83 -13.56
CA SER A 34 3.84 -24.57 -13.89
C SER A 34 4.04 -23.63 -12.72
N ASP A 35 4.74 -22.52 -12.95
CA ASP A 35 4.71 -21.37 -12.05
C ASP A 35 3.26 -21.05 -11.70
N PRO A 36 2.93 -20.72 -10.44
CA PRO A 36 1.59 -20.32 -10.09
C PRO A 36 1.19 -19.14 -10.99
N ILE A 37 0.06 -19.30 -11.68
CA ILE A 37 -0.54 -18.26 -12.51
C ILE A 37 -0.88 -17.11 -11.57
N TYR A 38 0.01 -16.13 -11.47
CA TYR A 38 -0.28 -14.84 -10.87
C TYR A 38 -1.41 -14.22 -11.70
N ASP A 39 -2.57 -14.08 -11.08
CA ASP A 39 -3.64 -13.25 -11.63
C ASP A 39 -3.10 -11.83 -11.78
N LYS A 40 -2.85 -11.43 -13.03
CA LYS A 40 -2.26 -10.13 -13.41
C LYS A 40 -3.30 -8.99 -13.38
N THR A 41 -4.49 -9.23 -12.86
CA THR A 41 -5.49 -8.19 -12.72
C THR A 41 -5.00 -7.21 -11.63
N PRO A 42 -4.75 -5.93 -11.96
CA PRO A 42 -4.34 -4.96 -10.95
C PRO A 42 -5.45 -4.84 -9.91
N LEU A 43 -5.15 -5.18 -8.66
CA LEU A 43 -6.05 -4.96 -7.53
C LEU A 43 -6.32 -3.45 -7.43
N ILE A 44 -7.56 -3.04 -7.66
CA ILE A 44 -8.01 -1.67 -7.41
C ILE A 44 -8.35 -1.59 -5.92
N GLU A 45 -7.71 -0.66 -5.19
CA GLU A 45 -7.86 -0.51 -3.73
C GLU A 45 -9.33 -0.42 -3.26
N LYS A 46 -10.21 0.14 -4.10
CA LYS A 46 -11.67 0.18 -3.85
C LYS A 46 -12.28 -1.19 -3.57
N ASP A 47 -11.75 -2.24 -4.20
CA ASP A 47 -12.26 -3.62 -4.05
C ASP A 47 -11.68 -4.32 -2.81
N LEU A 48 -10.69 -3.70 -2.13
CA LEU A 48 -9.99 -4.22 -0.95
C LEU A 48 -10.39 -3.53 0.36
N LEU A 49 -11.08 -2.38 0.30
CA LEU A 49 -11.56 -1.67 1.48
C LEU A 49 -12.75 -2.40 2.11
N VAL A 50 -12.49 -3.20 3.15
CA VAL A 50 -13.54 -3.63 4.09
C VAL A 50 -13.85 -2.44 4.98
N ASN A 51 -14.92 -1.71 4.66
CA ASN A 51 -15.32 -0.56 5.47
C ASN A 51 -15.74 -1.02 6.87
N PRO A 52 -15.38 -0.27 7.94
CA PRO A 52 -16.05 -0.40 9.22
C PRO A 52 -17.57 -0.26 9.04
N SER A 53 -18.36 -0.83 9.95
CA SER A 53 -19.81 -0.64 9.92
C SER A 53 -20.13 0.86 10.05
N VAL A 54 -20.53 1.48 8.94
CA VAL A 54 -20.93 2.89 8.87
C VAL A 54 -22.45 2.96 8.95
N THR A 55 -22.95 3.77 9.87
CA THR A 55 -24.38 4.15 9.90
C THR A 55 -24.51 5.62 9.55
N GLU A 56 -25.33 5.93 8.55
CA GLU A 56 -25.55 7.29 8.05
C GLU A 56 -26.75 7.94 8.75
N VAL A 57 -26.58 9.19 9.20
CA VAL A 57 -27.67 9.99 9.79
C VAL A 57 -27.72 11.33 9.07
N TYR A 58 -28.73 11.50 8.21
CA TYR A 58 -28.99 12.74 7.49
C TYR A 58 -29.78 13.69 8.39
N ILE A 59 -29.18 14.83 8.73
CA ILE A 59 -29.81 15.78 9.67
C ILE A 59 -30.62 16.84 8.94
N ASP A 60 -30.27 17.18 7.70
CA ASP A 60 -31.09 18.01 6.80
C ASP A 60 -30.67 17.80 5.35
N ALA A 61 -31.06 16.69 4.72
CA ALA A 61 -31.03 16.65 3.26
C ALA A 61 -32.08 17.64 2.74
N PRO A 62 -31.74 18.65 1.92
CA PRO A 62 -32.75 19.49 1.31
C PRO A 62 -33.72 18.57 0.56
N LYS A 63 -34.99 18.59 0.96
CA LYS A 63 -36.10 18.05 0.16
C LYS A 63 -36.27 18.92 -1.10
N ASN A 64 -35.26 18.98 -1.95
CA ASN A 64 -35.41 19.50 -3.30
C ASN A 64 -35.55 18.30 -4.22
N LYS A 65 -36.76 18.15 -4.75
CA LYS A 65 -37.01 17.48 -6.03
C LYS A 65 -36.02 18.07 -7.04
N SER A 66 -34.93 17.36 -7.31
CA SER A 66 -34.10 17.59 -8.48
C SER A 66 -34.17 16.34 -9.33
N THR A 67 -34.81 16.50 -10.48
CA THR A 67 -35.00 15.50 -11.52
C THR A 67 -33.70 15.30 -12.29
N LYS A 68 -32.83 14.45 -11.76
CA LYS A 68 -31.81 13.61 -12.40
C LYS A 68 -31.06 12.97 -11.24
N GLU A 69 -30.76 11.68 -11.32
CA GLU A 69 -29.94 10.96 -10.34
C GLU A 69 -28.62 11.70 -10.09
N ASP A 70 -28.61 12.59 -9.10
CA ASP A 70 -27.42 12.98 -8.36
C ASP A 70 -26.97 11.69 -7.68
N THR A 71 -26.18 10.91 -8.39
CA THR A 71 -25.53 9.73 -7.84
C THR A 71 -24.50 10.30 -6.87
N LEU A 72 -24.92 10.54 -5.62
CA LEU A 72 -24.06 11.00 -4.54
C LEU A 72 -22.87 10.06 -4.50
N ILE A 73 -21.70 10.54 -4.92
CA ILE A 73 -20.46 9.78 -4.80
C ILE A 73 -20.31 9.45 -3.31
N PRO A 74 -20.23 8.16 -2.94
CA PRO A 74 -20.20 7.76 -1.55
C PRO A 74 -18.98 8.35 -0.85
N VAL A 75 -19.19 8.77 0.38
CA VAL A 75 -18.19 9.41 1.25
C VAL A 75 -17.75 8.39 2.28
N HIS A 76 -16.45 8.13 2.35
CA HIS A 76 -15.89 7.02 3.13
C HIS A 76 -15.07 7.55 4.29
N PRO A 77 -15.65 7.68 5.50
CA PRO A 77 -14.90 8.03 6.70
C PRO A 77 -14.11 6.83 7.21
N GLU A 78 -12.88 7.09 7.63
CA GLU A 78 -11.92 6.06 8.04
C GLU A 78 -11.11 6.55 9.25
N ILE A 79 -10.84 5.61 10.16
CA ILE A 79 -9.94 5.77 11.29
C ILE A 79 -8.81 4.78 11.07
N TRP A 80 -7.58 5.28 10.92
CA TRP A 80 -6.43 4.47 10.60
C TRP A 80 -5.40 4.49 11.72
N SER A 81 -4.92 3.31 12.10
CA SER A 81 -3.72 3.14 12.93
C SER A 81 -2.49 2.96 12.05
N GLN A 82 -1.38 3.59 12.43
CA GLN A 82 -0.10 3.46 11.77
C GLN A 82 0.93 2.80 12.70
N TYR A 83 1.68 1.85 12.16
CA TYR A 83 2.80 1.21 12.84
C TYR A 83 4.08 1.27 12.01
N SER A 84 5.21 1.48 12.67
CA SER A 84 6.51 1.49 12.01
C SER A 84 7.65 1.20 13.00
N PRO A 85 8.87 0.94 12.50
CA PRO A 85 10.08 0.93 13.33
C PRO A 85 10.32 2.25 14.08
N TYR A 86 9.74 3.36 13.60
CA TYR A 86 9.87 4.69 14.20
C TYR A 86 8.80 4.98 15.26
N GLY A 87 7.87 4.03 15.43
CA GLY A 87 6.81 4.04 16.42
C GLY A 87 5.41 4.11 15.82
N LYS A 88 4.48 4.67 16.59
CA LYS A 88 3.03 4.63 16.31
C LYS A 88 2.51 5.98 15.85
N GLY A 89 1.45 5.95 15.05
CA GLY A 89 0.72 7.12 14.60
C GLY A 89 -0.72 6.78 14.27
N TRP A 90 -1.50 7.78 13.88
CA TRP A 90 -2.89 7.57 13.48
C TRP A 90 -3.34 8.63 12.49
N GLU A 91 -4.42 8.33 11.77
CA GLU A 91 -5.05 9.24 10.85
C GLU A 91 -6.57 9.18 11.01
N PHE A 92 -7.20 10.36 11.02
CA PHE A 92 -8.62 10.47 10.74
C PHE A 92 -8.77 11.02 9.34
N LYS A 93 -9.52 10.33 8.49
CA LYS A 93 -9.71 10.78 7.12
C LYS A 93 -11.11 10.48 6.61
N VAL A 94 -11.49 11.21 5.60
CA VAL A 94 -12.69 10.93 4.83
C VAL A 94 -12.40 11.14 3.37
N ASN A 95 -12.76 10.16 2.54
CA ASN A 95 -12.39 10.12 1.13
C ASN A 95 -13.62 10.12 0.21
N CYS A 96 -13.47 10.79 -0.93
CA CYS A 96 -14.17 10.47 -2.17
C CYS A 96 -13.19 9.80 -3.13
N PHE A 97 -13.62 8.73 -3.78
CA PHE A 97 -12.82 8.01 -4.79
C PHE A 97 -13.47 8.15 -6.17
N GLY A 98 -12.66 8.30 -7.22
CA GLY A 98 -13.16 8.29 -8.60
C GLY A 98 -12.33 9.08 -9.59
N ASN A 99 -12.95 9.40 -10.73
CA ASN A 99 -12.35 10.25 -11.76
C ASN A 99 -12.30 11.71 -11.26
N TYR A 100 -11.21 12.42 -11.59
CA TYR A 100 -10.99 13.82 -11.23
C TYR A 100 -12.20 14.74 -11.46
N SER A 101 -12.85 14.65 -12.62
CA SER A 101 -14.01 15.51 -12.92
C SER A 101 -15.18 15.23 -11.99
N LEU A 102 -15.40 13.96 -11.61
CA LEU A 102 -16.44 13.58 -10.65
C LEU A 102 -16.08 14.00 -9.23
N LEU A 103 -14.80 14.06 -8.91
CA LEU A 103 -14.32 14.45 -7.58
C LEU A 103 -14.52 15.94 -7.28
N GLU A 104 -14.54 16.81 -8.30
CA GLU A 104 -14.95 18.22 -8.14
C GLU A 104 -16.45 18.36 -7.83
N GLU A 105 -17.24 17.34 -8.16
CA GLU A 105 -18.68 17.28 -7.87
C GLU A 105 -18.98 16.51 -6.56
N CYS A 106 -17.97 15.90 -5.93
CA CYS A 106 -18.18 15.12 -4.71
C CYS A 106 -18.66 15.99 -3.54
N PHE A 107 -19.46 15.39 -2.64
CA PHE A 107 -19.93 16.02 -1.40
C PHE A 107 -18.81 16.73 -0.60
N LEU A 108 -17.62 16.12 -0.47
CA LEU A 108 -16.48 16.69 0.28
C LEU A 108 -15.93 17.99 -0.33
N TRP A 109 -16.23 18.30 -1.59
CA TRP A 109 -15.88 19.57 -2.21
C TRP A 109 -16.71 20.73 -1.64
N ARG A 110 -17.99 20.46 -1.34
CA ARG A 110 -19.03 21.44 -0.99
C ARG A 110 -19.11 21.78 0.50
N VAL A 111 -18.42 21.02 1.34
CA VAL A 111 -18.36 21.25 2.79
C VAL A 111 -17.24 22.23 3.13
N ASP A 112 -17.48 23.03 4.16
CA ASP A 112 -16.54 24.04 4.65
C ASP A 112 -15.62 23.46 5.73
N GLU A 113 -16.07 22.42 6.42
CA GLU A 113 -15.36 21.83 7.55
C GLU A 113 -15.81 20.37 7.76
N VAL A 114 -14.85 19.55 8.21
CA VAL A 114 -15.11 18.19 8.70
C VAL A 114 -14.53 18.08 10.11
N LEU A 115 -15.36 17.60 11.03
CA LEU A 115 -15.03 17.39 12.43
C LEU A 115 -15.21 15.92 12.79
N VAL A 116 -14.27 15.38 13.54
CA VAL A 116 -14.37 14.03 14.13
C VAL A 116 -14.56 14.15 15.63
N VAL A 117 -15.59 13.49 16.15
CA VAL A 117 -15.84 13.30 17.58
C VAL A 117 -15.46 11.86 17.94
N THR A 118 -14.55 11.70 18.89
CA THR A 118 -14.05 10.39 19.34
C THR A 118 -14.97 9.75 20.38
N PRO A 119 -14.80 8.46 20.72
CA PRO A 119 -15.63 7.78 21.71
C PRO A 119 -15.62 8.46 23.09
N ASN A 120 -14.48 9.01 23.51
CA ASN A 120 -14.38 9.81 24.75
C ASN A 120 -14.86 11.27 24.64
N GLY A 121 -15.37 11.69 23.48
CA GLY A 121 -15.92 13.04 23.26
C GLY A 121 -14.90 14.10 22.84
N SER A 122 -13.64 13.73 22.61
CA SER A 122 -12.64 14.64 22.04
C SER A 122 -12.99 15.03 20.60
N ARG A 123 -12.57 16.22 20.18
CA ARG A 123 -13.00 16.85 18.92
C ARG A 123 -11.79 17.25 18.07
N TYR A 124 -11.76 16.81 16.82
CA TYR A 124 -10.65 17.01 15.89
C TYR A 124 -11.14 17.56 14.55
N PHE A 125 -10.67 18.75 14.17
CA PHE A 125 -10.90 19.29 12.83
C PHE A 125 -9.93 18.66 11.83
N LEU A 126 -10.45 18.25 10.68
CA LEU A 126 -9.64 17.71 9.60
C LEU A 126 -9.20 18.82 8.65
N ASN A 127 -8.10 18.60 7.94
CA ASN A 127 -7.58 19.51 6.92
C ASN A 127 -7.98 19.04 5.53
N LYS A 128 -8.33 19.97 4.65
CA LYS A 128 -8.62 19.69 3.25
C LYS A 128 -7.32 19.33 2.52
N ASP A 129 -7.27 18.14 1.92
CA ASP A 129 -6.09 17.61 1.23
C ASP A 129 -6.50 17.02 -0.14
N PHE A 130 -5.76 17.41 -1.18
CA PHE A 130 -6.03 17.04 -2.56
C PHE A 130 -4.82 16.32 -3.14
N ASN A 131 -4.95 15.00 -3.29
CA ASN A 131 -3.91 14.18 -3.88
C ASN A 131 -4.31 13.80 -5.32
N LEU A 132 -3.53 14.32 -6.28
CA LEU A 132 -3.66 14.05 -7.70
C LEU A 132 -2.41 13.34 -8.19
N ASN A 133 -2.32 12.04 -7.93
CA ASN A 133 -1.20 11.26 -8.44
C ASN A 133 -1.66 9.98 -9.14
N ASN A 134 -1.41 9.91 -10.45
CA ASN A 134 -1.76 8.73 -11.24
C ASN A 134 -0.91 7.50 -10.86
N TYR A 135 0.33 7.70 -10.40
CA TYR A 135 1.23 6.63 -9.96
C TYR A 135 0.94 6.11 -8.56
N SER A 136 0.18 6.85 -7.74
CA SER A 136 -0.36 6.29 -6.50
C SER A 136 -1.59 5.41 -6.76
N GLY A 137 -2.18 5.47 -7.96
CA GLY A 137 -3.50 4.88 -8.22
C GLY A 137 -4.63 5.55 -7.44
N GLU A 138 -4.32 6.57 -6.65
CA GLU A 138 -5.20 7.27 -5.74
C GLU A 138 -5.44 8.68 -6.27
N ILE A 139 -6.49 8.84 -7.07
CA ILE A 139 -7.11 10.14 -7.27
C ILE A 139 -8.15 10.29 -6.16
N THR A 140 -7.77 11.00 -5.10
CA THR A 140 -8.62 11.16 -3.92
C THR A 140 -8.79 12.63 -3.59
N ARG A 141 -10.03 13.02 -3.31
CA ARG A 141 -10.33 14.24 -2.56
C ARG A 141 -10.61 13.83 -1.14
N ARG A 142 -9.88 14.40 -0.19
CA ARG A 142 -10.02 13.99 1.20
C ARG A 142 -9.96 15.15 2.17
N TRP A 143 -10.51 14.91 3.34
CA TRP A 143 -10.17 15.65 4.53
C TRP A 143 -9.40 14.72 5.45
N VAL A 144 -8.29 15.17 6.02
CA VAL A 144 -7.38 14.33 6.80
C VAL A 144 -6.76 15.10 7.97
N LEU A 145 -6.58 14.41 9.09
CA LEU A 145 -5.73 14.83 10.19
C LEU A 145 -4.79 13.68 10.54
N TYR A 146 -3.49 13.99 10.61
CA TYR A 146 -2.47 13.08 11.09
C TYR A 146 -2.23 13.33 12.58
N GLY A 147 -2.18 12.25 13.35
CA GLY A 147 -1.80 12.26 14.75
C GLY A 147 -0.33 12.62 14.94
N PRO A 148 0.05 13.09 16.14
CA PRO A 148 1.46 13.29 16.49
C PRO A 148 2.27 12.00 16.34
N ALA A 149 3.56 12.15 16.05
CA ALA A 149 4.49 11.02 16.07
C ALA A 149 4.56 10.43 17.49
N ASN A 150 4.53 9.10 17.57
CA ASN A 150 4.59 8.34 18.83
C ASN A 150 3.41 8.58 19.78
N ASP A 151 2.26 8.97 19.24
CA ASP A 151 1.04 9.11 20.03
C ASP A 151 0.38 7.75 20.34
N SER A 152 -0.54 7.78 21.29
CA SER A 152 -1.46 6.67 21.54
C SER A 152 -2.39 6.47 20.35
N LEU A 153 -2.71 5.21 20.07
CA LEU A 153 -3.61 4.88 18.97
C LEU A 153 -5.07 5.20 19.32
N PRO A 154 -5.92 5.48 18.31
CA PRO A 154 -7.33 5.70 18.49
C PRO A 154 -7.98 4.56 19.27
N GLU A 155 -8.79 4.88 20.29
CA GLU A 155 -9.49 3.89 21.10
C GLU A 155 -10.60 3.19 20.31
N SER A 156 -10.89 1.93 20.63
CA SER A 156 -12.06 1.25 20.06
C SER A 156 -13.36 1.93 20.50
N GLY A 157 -14.32 2.06 19.60
CA GLY A 157 -15.61 2.68 19.90
C GLY A 157 -16.30 3.27 18.68
N THR A 158 -17.31 4.11 18.92
CA THR A 158 -18.01 4.83 17.86
C THR A 158 -17.44 6.23 17.69
N TYR A 159 -16.96 6.52 16.48
CA TYR A 159 -16.55 7.84 16.06
C TYR A 159 -17.68 8.50 15.28
N VAL A 160 -17.84 9.82 15.41
CA VAL A 160 -18.84 10.59 14.66
C VAL A 160 -18.13 11.59 13.77
N PHE A 161 -18.34 11.47 12.46
CA PHE A 161 -17.90 12.44 11.48
C PHE A 161 -19.04 13.42 11.23
N GLU A 162 -18.80 14.71 11.49
CA GLU A 162 -19.73 15.81 11.25
C GLU A 162 -19.23 16.66 10.08
N TYR A 163 -20.15 16.97 9.16
CA TYR A 163 -19.85 17.75 7.97
C TYR A 163 -20.62 19.06 8.01
N THR A 164 -19.90 20.18 7.96
CA THR A 164 -20.50 21.50 8.13
C THR A 164 -20.48 22.28 6.82
N LYS A 165 -21.57 23.01 6.56
CA LYS A 165 -21.66 24.02 5.51
C LYS A 165 -22.38 25.25 6.06
N ASN A 166 -21.83 26.44 5.82
CA ASN A 166 -22.36 27.70 6.32
C ASN A 166 -22.63 27.69 7.83
N LYS A 167 -21.73 27.06 8.62
CA LYS A 167 -21.85 26.88 10.08
C LYS A 167 -23.00 25.99 10.56
N THR A 168 -23.64 25.24 9.66
CA THR A 168 -24.66 24.24 10.01
C THR A 168 -24.14 22.84 9.67
N ILE A 169 -24.33 21.90 10.58
CA ILE A 169 -24.04 20.48 10.32
C ILE A 169 -25.09 19.96 9.34
N ILE A 170 -24.66 19.56 8.15
CA ILE A 170 -25.55 19.09 7.08
C ILE A 170 -25.58 17.56 6.96
N TYR A 171 -24.60 16.88 7.55
CA TYR A 171 -24.49 15.42 7.47
C TYR A 171 -23.70 14.85 8.66
N ARG A 172 -24.03 13.62 9.07
CA ARG A 172 -23.29 12.85 10.07
C ARG A 172 -23.13 11.39 9.68
N GLN A 173 -21.97 10.82 9.98
CA GLN A 173 -21.71 9.39 9.87
C GLN A 173 -21.13 8.85 11.18
N ASN A 174 -21.73 7.77 11.68
CA ASN A 174 -21.22 7.01 12.81
C ASN A 174 -20.35 5.87 12.29
N VAL A 175 -19.12 5.77 12.77
CA VAL A 175 -18.14 4.77 12.35
C VAL A 175 -17.76 3.91 13.54
N SER A 176 -18.08 2.61 13.47
CA SER A 176 -17.64 1.65 14.49
C SER A 176 -16.20 1.24 14.22
N TYR A 177 -15.30 1.56 15.14
CA TYR A 177 -13.88 1.29 15.02
C TYR A 177 -13.40 0.30 16.08
N ILE A 178 -12.62 -0.68 15.64
CA ILE A 178 -11.91 -1.63 16.51
C ILE A 178 -10.43 -1.42 16.27
N GLN A 179 -9.72 -0.98 17.32
CA GLN A 179 -8.28 -0.85 17.28
C GLN A 179 -7.64 -2.23 17.05
N SER A 180 -6.77 -2.31 16.05
CA SER A 180 -6.02 -3.52 15.74
C SER A 180 -4.56 -3.19 15.48
N SER A 181 -3.66 -4.07 15.91
CA SER A 181 -2.22 -3.92 15.69
C SER A 181 -1.66 -5.05 14.83
N ILE A 182 -0.81 -4.69 13.89
CA ILE A 182 0.01 -5.61 13.11
C ILE A 182 1.48 -5.24 13.24
N SER A 183 2.37 -6.21 13.01
CA SER A 183 3.78 -5.90 12.74
C SER A 183 3.95 -5.35 11.33
N TYR A 184 5.10 -4.72 11.09
CA TYR A 184 5.47 -4.15 9.80
C TYR A 184 6.37 -5.09 8.98
N PRO A 185 6.45 -4.90 7.65
CA PRO A 185 7.43 -5.57 6.80
C PRO A 185 8.86 -5.19 7.20
N THR A 186 9.81 -6.12 7.06
CA THR A 186 11.21 -5.90 7.45
C THR A 186 12.18 -6.34 6.36
N MET A 187 13.47 -6.01 6.53
CA MET A 187 14.54 -6.39 5.61
C MET A 187 14.23 -6.05 4.14
N VAL A 188 13.69 -4.85 3.91
CA VAL A 188 13.42 -4.35 2.56
C VAL A 188 14.74 -4.21 1.81
N GLN A 189 14.80 -4.84 0.64
CA GLN A 189 15.95 -4.80 -0.26
C GLN A 189 15.48 -4.55 -1.68
N TRP A 190 16.34 -3.92 -2.48
CA TRP A 190 16.03 -3.56 -3.85
C TRP A 190 17.16 -3.89 -4.81
N GLU A 191 16.80 -4.08 -6.07
CA GLU A 191 17.71 -4.33 -7.18
C GLU A 191 17.20 -3.60 -8.42
N GLN A 192 18.08 -2.89 -9.13
CA GLN A 192 17.78 -2.35 -10.45
C GLN A 192 17.95 -3.45 -11.50
N ARG A 193 16.85 -3.80 -12.18
CA ARG A 193 16.83 -4.76 -13.30
C ARG A 193 16.50 -4.01 -14.57
N GLN A 194 17.53 -3.54 -15.28
CA GLN A 194 17.39 -2.66 -16.44
C GLN A 194 16.62 -1.37 -16.07
N LYS A 195 15.39 -1.19 -16.57
CA LYS A 195 14.49 -0.08 -16.26
C LYS A 195 13.49 -0.39 -15.14
N ASN A 196 13.59 -1.56 -14.53
CA ASN A 196 12.64 -2.02 -13.52
C ASN A 196 13.28 -1.96 -12.13
N LEU A 197 12.47 -1.65 -11.12
CA LEU A 197 12.86 -1.76 -9.72
C LEU A 197 12.28 -3.06 -9.16
N TYR A 198 13.15 -3.99 -8.80
CA TYR A 198 12.77 -5.20 -8.06
C TYR A 198 12.93 -4.94 -6.57
N VAL A 199 11.93 -5.31 -5.77
CA VAL A 199 11.90 -5.10 -4.32
C VAL A 199 11.54 -6.43 -3.65
N ARG A 200 12.19 -6.75 -2.53
CA ARG A 200 11.87 -7.91 -1.70
C ARG A 200 11.85 -7.54 -0.22
N TRP A 201 11.07 -8.26 0.58
CA TRP A 201 10.92 -8.01 2.02
C TRP A 201 10.58 -9.30 2.77
N ASN A 202 10.74 -9.25 4.10
CA ASN A 202 10.18 -10.23 5.01
C ASN A 202 8.78 -9.82 5.43
N ALA A 203 7.81 -10.72 5.24
CA ALA A 203 6.46 -10.54 5.74
C ALA A 203 6.42 -10.53 7.28
N PRO A 204 5.52 -9.76 7.91
CA PRO A 204 5.27 -9.86 9.34
C PRO A 204 4.60 -11.20 9.70
N GLN A 205 4.54 -11.53 11.00
CA GLN A 205 4.06 -12.83 11.47
C GLN A 205 2.57 -13.08 11.23
N VAL A 206 1.75 -12.02 11.21
CA VAL A 206 0.30 -12.12 11.03
C VAL A 206 -0.07 -11.35 9.77
N VAL A 207 -0.35 -12.08 8.71
CA VAL A 207 -0.86 -11.55 7.44
C VAL A 207 -1.99 -12.44 6.97
N ASP A 208 -3.08 -11.83 6.49
CA ASP A 208 -4.23 -12.55 5.97
C ASP A 208 -4.77 -11.92 4.68
N LYS A 209 -5.76 -12.59 4.09
CA LYS A 209 -6.35 -12.24 2.79
C LYS A 209 -7.08 -10.90 2.73
N THR A 210 -7.35 -10.26 3.88
CA THR A 210 -7.96 -8.92 3.97
C THR A 210 -6.93 -7.80 3.90
N MET A 211 -5.64 -8.16 3.89
CA MET A 211 -4.53 -7.22 3.84
C MET A 211 -3.99 -7.06 2.43
N TRP A 212 -3.13 -6.07 2.21
CA TRP A 212 -2.39 -5.92 0.96
C TRP A 212 -1.12 -5.11 1.18
N TYR A 213 -0.09 -5.37 0.39
CA TYR A 213 1.11 -4.54 0.44
C TYR A 213 0.97 -3.35 -0.50
N LYS A 214 1.64 -2.26 -0.17
CA LYS A 214 2.08 -1.26 -1.14
C LYS A 214 3.59 -1.12 -1.11
N VAL A 215 4.19 -1.08 -2.29
CA VAL A 215 5.55 -0.58 -2.47
C VAL A 215 5.44 0.90 -2.79
N ILE A 216 6.02 1.73 -1.92
CA ILE A 216 5.93 3.18 -2.02
C ILE A 216 7.32 3.75 -2.23
N VAL A 217 7.44 4.62 -3.24
CA VAL A 217 8.70 5.28 -3.59
C VAL A 217 8.45 6.76 -3.78
N TRP A 218 9.30 7.61 -3.20
CA TRP A 218 9.26 9.06 -3.42
C TRP A 218 10.65 9.63 -3.69
N ASN A 219 10.69 10.78 -4.36
CA ASN A 219 11.95 11.45 -4.65
C ASN A 219 12.55 12.09 -3.39
N GLU A 220 13.88 12.09 -3.32
CA GLU A 220 14.63 12.85 -2.33
C GLU A 220 15.02 14.22 -2.87
N PHE A 221 15.50 15.10 -1.97
CA PHE A 221 15.98 16.42 -2.35
C PHE A 221 17.05 16.33 -3.46
N GLY A 222 16.94 17.20 -4.47
CA GLY A 222 17.83 17.21 -5.63
C GLY A 222 17.45 16.21 -6.74
N THR A 223 16.38 15.43 -6.58
CA THR A 223 15.82 14.54 -7.61
C THR A 223 14.45 15.06 -8.08
N PRO A 224 14.08 14.94 -9.38
CA PRO A 224 12.78 15.37 -9.86
C PRO A 224 11.62 14.76 -9.08
N SER A 225 10.55 15.55 -8.90
CA SER A 225 9.38 15.11 -8.13
C SER A 225 8.78 13.84 -8.70
N LEU A 226 8.63 12.84 -7.83
CA LEU A 226 8.06 11.55 -8.15
C LEU A 226 7.47 10.93 -6.90
N PHE A 227 6.30 10.32 -7.04
CA PHE A 227 5.73 9.46 -6.02
C PHE A 227 5.04 8.27 -6.69
N ILE A 228 5.40 7.07 -6.29
CA ILE A 228 4.85 5.79 -6.75
C ILE A 228 4.25 5.09 -5.53
N SER A 229 3.03 4.56 -5.68
CA SER A 229 2.42 3.67 -4.70
C SER A 229 1.73 2.55 -5.46
N LYS A 230 2.26 1.33 -5.38
CA LYS A 230 1.78 0.17 -6.14
C LYS A 230 1.30 -0.93 -5.19
N VAL A 231 0.09 -1.43 -5.42
CA VAL A 231 -0.57 -2.47 -4.63
C VAL A 231 -0.10 -3.87 -5.03
N PHE A 232 0.11 -4.73 -4.04
CA PHE A 232 0.45 -6.14 -4.20
C PHE A 232 -0.37 -7.01 -3.23
N SER A 233 -0.62 -8.25 -3.60
CA SER A 233 -1.39 -9.20 -2.79
C SER A 233 -0.79 -9.44 -1.40
N TRP A 234 -1.63 -9.75 -0.43
CA TRP A 234 -1.24 -10.04 0.96
C TRP A 234 -0.15 -11.10 1.15
N ASN A 235 -0.02 -12.06 0.23
CA ASN A 235 0.97 -13.13 0.30
C ASN A 235 2.26 -12.82 -0.48
N ALA A 236 2.41 -11.60 -1.01
CA ALA A 236 3.62 -11.19 -1.70
C ALA A 236 4.80 -11.05 -0.73
N THR A 237 5.97 -11.49 -1.18
CA THR A 237 7.27 -11.29 -0.51
C THR A 237 8.24 -10.47 -1.36
N ASP A 238 7.82 -10.14 -2.57
CA ASP A 238 8.57 -9.39 -3.56
C ASP A 238 7.63 -8.69 -4.54
N ALA A 239 8.19 -7.75 -5.28
CA ALA A 239 7.49 -6.90 -6.24
C ALA A 239 8.43 -6.50 -7.38
N LEU A 240 7.89 -6.42 -8.59
CA LEU A 240 8.55 -5.81 -9.75
C LEU A 240 7.77 -4.55 -10.16
N LEU A 241 8.41 -3.39 -10.04
CA LEU A 241 7.90 -2.13 -10.58
C LEU A 241 8.51 -1.95 -11.97
N GLU A 242 7.70 -2.16 -12.99
CA GLU A 242 8.13 -2.11 -14.39
C GLU A 242 8.30 -0.68 -14.89
N ALA A 243 9.36 -0.45 -15.67
CA ALA A 243 9.64 0.80 -16.37
C ALA A 243 9.52 2.04 -15.46
N VAL A 244 10.18 2.03 -14.30
CA VAL A 244 10.13 3.15 -13.37
C VAL A 244 10.67 4.43 -14.02
N PRO A 245 10.01 5.59 -13.86
CA PRO A 245 10.41 6.84 -14.48
C PRO A 245 11.56 7.52 -13.72
N PHE A 246 12.52 6.73 -13.21
CA PHE A 246 13.63 7.25 -12.42
C PHE A 246 14.65 7.93 -13.32
N THR A 247 15.15 9.07 -12.86
CA THR A 247 16.22 9.80 -13.52
C THR A 247 17.56 9.18 -13.15
N GLN A 248 18.45 9.08 -14.14
CA GLN A 248 19.81 8.61 -13.95
C GLN A 248 20.55 9.43 -12.89
N GLY A 249 21.16 8.76 -11.91
CA GLY A 249 21.81 9.39 -10.76
C GLY A 249 20.86 9.93 -9.68
N GLY A 250 19.55 9.77 -9.84
CA GLY A 250 18.54 10.20 -8.87
C GLY A 250 18.56 9.40 -7.57
N ASN A 251 18.16 10.05 -6.49
CA ASN A 251 17.97 9.44 -5.18
C ASN A 251 16.48 9.41 -4.83
N TYR A 252 16.03 8.25 -4.37
CA TYR A 252 14.65 7.98 -4.01
C TYR A 252 14.61 7.25 -2.67
N SER A 253 13.59 7.49 -1.87
CA SER A 253 13.29 6.68 -0.69
C SER A 253 12.22 5.66 -1.02
N LEU A 254 12.41 4.45 -0.50
CA LEU A 254 11.56 3.28 -0.69
C LEU A 254 11.14 2.75 0.67
N ASN A 255 9.87 2.39 0.81
CA ASN A 255 9.41 1.49 1.87
C ASN A 255 8.37 0.50 1.35
N VAL A 256 8.12 -0.53 2.15
CA VAL A 256 7.02 -1.47 1.94
C VAL A 256 6.05 -1.31 3.11
N ALA A 257 4.78 -1.11 2.79
CA ALA A 257 3.72 -0.97 3.76
C ALA A 257 2.70 -2.10 3.61
N LEU A 258 2.29 -2.72 4.71
CA LEU A 258 1.18 -3.66 4.77
C LEU A 258 -0.06 -2.91 5.27
N PHE A 259 -1.09 -2.85 4.45
CA PHE A 259 -2.38 -2.24 4.76
C PHE A 259 -3.36 -3.30 5.24
N PHE A 260 -4.28 -2.89 6.12
CA PHE A 260 -5.36 -3.69 6.68
C PHE A 260 -6.60 -2.78 6.84
N PRO A 261 -7.81 -3.33 7.09
CA PRO A 261 -9.06 -2.55 7.06
C PRO A 261 -9.11 -1.27 7.92
N ASN A 262 -8.24 -1.14 8.91
CA ASN A 262 -8.20 -0.03 9.87
C ASN A 262 -6.82 0.61 9.99
N GLY A 263 -5.97 0.53 8.97
CA GLY A 263 -4.66 1.16 9.01
C GLY A 263 -3.59 0.51 8.17
N TYR A 264 -2.34 0.81 8.51
CA TYR A 264 -1.18 0.26 7.83
C TYR A 264 0.03 0.16 8.75
N ALA A 265 0.98 -0.69 8.37
CA ALA A 265 2.27 -0.81 9.02
C ALA A 265 3.37 -0.80 7.97
N HIS A 266 4.38 0.06 8.13
CA HIS A 266 5.43 0.22 7.12
C HIS A 266 6.82 -0.06 7.66
N SER A 267 7.68 -0.53 6.76
CA SER A 267 9.08 -0.82 7.03
C SER A 267 9.90 0.44 7.32
N GLU A 268 11.17 0.23 7.64
CA GLU A 268 12.20 1.25 7.56
C GLU A 268 12.28 1.84 6.14
N TYR A 269 12.79 3.06 6.04
CA TYR A 269 13.06 3.71 4.76
C TYR A 269 14.41 3.27 4.22
N VAL A 270 14.43 2.83 2.96
CA VAL A 270 15.62 2.39 2.25
C VAL A 270 15.91 3.35 1.11
N MET A 271 17.16 3.80 1.01
CA MET A 271 17.63 4.64 -0.09
C MET A 271 17.83 3.83 -1.37
N VAL A 272 17.22 4.29 -2.46
CA VAL A 272 17.39 3.80 -3.82
C VAL A 272 18.18 4.84 -4.62
N ARG A 273 19.39 4.47 -5.02
CA ARG A 273 20.24 5.31 -5.86
C ARG A 273 20.28 4.74 -7.27
N TRP A 274 19.61 5.42 -8.20
CA TRP A 274 19.41 4.92 -9.55
C TRP A 274 20.65 5.10 -10.42
N LYS A 275 21.05 4.05 -11.13
CA LYS A 275 22.29 3.98 -11.93
C LYS A 275 22.06 3.72 -13.41
#